data_AF-A0A8T3PTL8-F1
#
_entry.id   AF-A0A8T3PTL8-F1
#
_cell.length_a   1.000
_cell.length_b   1.000
_cell.length_c   1.000
_cell.angle_alpha   90.00
_cell.angle_beta   90.00
_cell.angle_gamma   90.00
#
_symmetry.space_group_name_H-M   'P 1'
#
loop_
_entity.id
_entity.type
_entity.pdbx_description
1 polymer ?
#
loop_
_entity_poly.entity_id
_entity_poly.type
_entity_poly.pdbx_seq_one_letter_code
_entity_poly.pdbx_strand_id
1 'polypeptide(L)'
;MLTIYNTLTGTKEPFTPMVPGRVGLYVCGMTVYDYCHLGHARVMVVFDVVTRYLRALGYEVTYVRNITDIDDKIIRRAADAGEDIGTLTERYIGFMDEDAQALGVQKPDLEPRATRHIEVMTRMIERLLERGHAYLGKNGDVYYRVASFPEYGKLSGKRPEALRAGARVEVDEAKDDPLDFVLWKHAKPGEPAWASPWGPGRPGWHIECSAMATHSLGDSFDIHGGGQDLQFPHHENEIAQSEGATGQPFARVWMHNGFVQIEEEKMSKSLGNFFTVREIPQRYKPEAVRCLLLASHYRSPLHYSQENLERARQAITRLCLALRDCPDDGQLQEDGFERRFRAAMDDDFNTPEAMAVLFDLAREVNRCRDTDRPRAARLAATLKRLAAVLGVLPLDPDEYLKEPTMFAGASLAPAHATAIVGIPEIPAAPDPISGEHVEELMRQRTEARARKDWQEADRIRVWLAAQGVVLEDGPGGTRWRRG
;
A
#
# COMPACT_ATOMS: atom_id res chain seq x y z
N MET A 1 -19.41 8.10 -14.23
CA MET A 1 -19.64 8.61 -12.86
C MET A 1 -19.01 7.59 -11.96
N LEU A 2 -18.14 8.01 -11.03
CA LEU A 2 -17.48 7.10 -10.11
C LEU A 2 -18.52 6.36 -9.27
N THR A 3 -18.39 5.03 -9.25
CA THR A 3 -19.10 4.13 -8.34
C THR A 3 -18.06 3.46 -7.45
N ILE A 4 -18.37 3.29 -6.17
CA ILE A 4 -17.48 2.66 -5.18
C ILE A 4 -18.26 1.55 -4.50
N TYR A 5 -17.64 0.39 -4.32
CA TYR A 5 -18.21 -0.67 -3.50
C TYR A 5 -18.17 -0.27 -2.02
N ASN A 6 -19.34 -0.13 -1.43
CA ASN A 6 -19.50 0.21 -0.03
C ASN A 6 -19.62 -1.08 0.79
N THR A 7 -18.65 -1.34 1.66
CA THR A 7 -18.65 -2.55 2.51
C THR A 7 -19.89 -2.59 3.41
N LEU A 8 -20.36 -1.42 3.85
CA LEU A 8 -21.53 -1.31 4.73
C LEU A 8 -22.83 -1.78 4.06
N THR A 9 -23.00 -1.54 2.75
CA THR A 9 -24.21 -1.91 2.01
C THR A 9 -24.05 -3.16 1.16
N GLY A 10 -22.82 -3.61 0.93
CA GLY A 10 -22.50 -4.77 0.12
C GLY A 10 -22.70 -4.57 -1.38
N THR A 11 -22.77 -3.31 -1.85
CA THR A 11 -23.04 -2.99 -3.27
C THR A 11 -22.16 -1.86 -3.80
N LYS A 12 -22.05 -1.75 -5.13
CA LYS A 12 -21.43 -0.59 -5.79
C LYS A 12 -22.44 0.55 -5.87
N GLU A 13 -22.07 1.71 -5.35
CA GLU A 13 -22.95 2.88 -5.24
C GLU A 13 -22.31 4.09 -5.93
N PRO A 14 -23.09 4.97 -6.58
CA PRO A 14 -22.61 6.27 -7.03
C PRO A 14 -21.93 7.05 -5.91
N PHE A 15 -20.68 7.47 -6.12
CA PHE A 15 -19.99 8.31 -5.15
C PHE A 15 -20.41 9.77 -5.31
N THR A 16 -20.92 10.35 -4.22
CA THR A 16 -21.22 11.79 -4.11
C THR A 16 -20.66 12.31 -2.80
N PRO A 17 -19.71 13.25 -2.81
CA PRO A 17 -19.12 13.76 -1.58
C PRO A 17 -20.15 14.48 -0.70
N MET A 18 -19.88 14.56 0.61
CA MET A 18 -20.69 15.26 1.60
C MET A 18 -20.67 16.76 1.36
N VAL A 19 -19.50 17.30 0.98
CA VAL A 19 -19.33 18.68 0.56
C VAL A 19 -18.97 18.68 -0.94
N PRO A 20 -19.76 19.33 -1.81
CA PRO A 20 -19.48 19.36 -3.24
C PRO A 20 -18.03 19.77 -3.55
N GLY A 21 -17.32 18.92 -4.30
CA GLY A 21 -15.93 19.18 -4.71
C GLY A 21 -14.85 18.79 -3.68
N ARG A 22 -15.21 18.38 -2.46
CA ARG A 22 -14.25 17.99 -1.41
C ARG A 22 -14.44 16.55 -0.97
N VAL A 23 -13.36 15.85 -0.66
CA VAL A 23 -13.40 14.47 -0.17
C VAL A 23 -12.50 14.31 1.05
N GLY A 24 -13.09 13.95 2.19
CA GLY A 24 -12.37 13.48 3.37
C GLY A 24 -12.17 11.96 3.32
N LEU A 25 -10.91 11.52 3.28
CA LEU A 25 -10.54 10.10 3.23
C LEU A 25 -9.66 9.77 4.44
N TYR A 26 -10.10 8.84 5.30
CA TYR A 26 -9.28 8.28 6.36
C TYR A 26 -8.93 6.83 6.05
N VAL A 27 -7.68 6.43 6.23
CA VAL A 27 -7.23 5.04 6.07
C VAL A 27 -6.43 4.62 7.29
N CYS A 28 -6.80 3.53 7.93
CA CYS A 28 -6.02 2.97 9.03
C CYS A 28 -4.60 2.63 8.58
N GLY A 29 -3.60 3.18 9.27
CA GLY A 29 -2.19 2.98 8.96
C GLY A 29 -1.54 1.83 9.73
N MET A 30 -0.23 1.93 9.91
CA MET A 30 0.59 0.81 10.38
C MET A 30 0.95 0.93 11.86
N THR A 31 1.02 -0.22 12.55
CA THR A 31 1.70 -0.36 13.84
C THR A 31 3.21 -0.44 13.60
N VAL A 32 3.94 0.60 13.98
CA VAL A 32 5.37 0.78 13.62
C VAL A 32 6.33 0.10 14.59
N TYR A 33 6.22 -1.22 14.71
CA TYR A 33 7.11 -2.05 15.54
C TYR A 33 8.10 -2.90 14.74
N ASP A 34 7.93 -2.95 13.41
CA ASP A 34 8.68 -3.82 12.51
C ASP A 34 8.58 -3.31 11.05
N TYR A 35 9.33 -3.92 10.14
CA TYR A 35 9.29 -3.57 8.72
C TYR A 35 7.92 -3.83 8.07
N CYS A 36 7.59 -3.05 7.04
CA CYS A 36 6.40 -3.28 6.24
C CYS A 36 6.53 -4.56 5.41
N HIS A 37 5.45 -5.32 5.30
CA HIS A 37 5.34 -6.46 4.39
C HIS A 37 4.40 -6.16 3.22
N LEU A 38 4.31 -7.06 2.24
CA LEU A 38 3.53 -6.84 1.02
C LEU A 38 2.04 -6.54 1.29
N GLY A 39 1.46 -7.09 2.37
CA GLY A 39 0.12 -6.70 2.84
C GLY A 39 -0.01 -5.20 3.15
N HIS A 40 0.98 -4.60 3.82
CA HIS A 40 1.01 -3.16 4.08
C HIS A 40 1.25 -2.38 2.78
N ALA A 41 2.15 -2.84 1.92
CA ALA A 41 2.35 -2.22 0.60
C ALA A 41 1.05 -2.19 -0.21
N ARG A 42 0.23 -3.25 -0.14
CA ARG A 42 -1.04 -3.31 -0.85
C ARG A 42 -2.00 -2.22 -0.39
N VAL A 43 -2.20 -2.04 0.92
CA VAL A 43 -3.09 -0.99 1.42
C VAL A 43 -2.57 0.40 1.02
N MET A 44 -1.26 0.64 1.15
CA MET A 44 -0.64 1.91 0.77
C MET A 44 -0.80 2.22 -0.72
N VAL A 45 -0.54 1.25 -1.61
CA VAL A 45 -0.64 1.42 -3.06
C VAL A 45 -2.10 1.58 -3.51
N VAL A 46 -3.03 0.80 -2.95
CA VAL A 46 -4.46 0.90 -3.29
C VAL A 46 -5.00 2.28 -2.96
N PHE A 47 -4.76 2.77 -1.74
CA PHE A 47 -5.31 4.08 -1.33
C PHE A 47 -4.55 5.27 -1.91
N ASP A 48 -3.30 5.08 -2.36
CA ASP A 48 -2.61 6.03 -3.23
C ASP A 48 -3.30 6.14 -4.59
N VAL A 49 -3.67 5.03 -5.24
CA VAL A 49 -4.42 5.05 -6.51
C VAL A 49 -5.80 5.70 -6.33
N VAL A 50 -6.51 5.39 -5.25
CA VAL A 50 -7.80 6.03 -4.92
C VAL A 50 -7.64 7.54 -4.81
N THR A 51 -6.65 8.00 -4.04
CA THR A 51 -6.39 9.43 -3.82
C THR A 51 -5.98 10.13 -5.13
N ARG A 52 -5.07 9.53 -5.91
CA ARG A 52 -4.65 10.03 -7.23
C ARG A 52 -5.83 10.16 -8.19
N TYR A 53 -6.72 9.17 -8.23
CA TYR A 53 -7.86 9.20 -9.14
C TYR A 53 -8.90 10.24 -8.72
N LEU A 54 -9.20 10.36 -7.41
CA LEU A 54 -10.09 11.40 -6.91
C LEU A 54 -9.56 12.81 -7.23
N ARG A 55 -8.25 13.04 -7.04
CA ARG A 55 -7.59 14.29 -7.44
C ARG A 55 -7.65 14.50 -8.96
N ALA A 56 -7.47 13.46 -9.76
CA ALA A 56 -7.58 13.52 -11.23
C ALA A 56 -9.01 13.81 -11.72
N LEU A 57 -10.04 13.46 -10.93
CA LEU A 57 -11.43 13.85 -11.16
C LEU A 57 -11.72 15.30 -10.79
N GLY A 58 -10.76 16.01 -10.17
CA GLY A 58 -10.88 17.42 -9.77
C GLY A 58 -11.35 17.63 -8.34
N TYR A 59 -11.40 16.59 -7.50
CA TYR A 59 -11.72 16.75 -6.08
C TYR A 59 -10.55 17.35 -5.28
N GLU A 60 -10.87 18.24 -4.35
CA GLU A 60 -9.99 18.62 -3.24
C GLU A 60 -10.04 17.50 -2.19
N VAL A 61 -9.00 16.66 -2.17
CA VAL A 61 -8.94 15.50 -1.26
C VAL A 61 -8.11 15.85 -0.03
N THR A 62 -8.65 15.60 1.16
CA THR A 62 -7.89 15.52 2.42
C THR A 62 -7.74 14.05 2.79
N TYR A 63 -6.56 13.49 2.49
CA TYR A 63 -6.19 12.12 2.80
C TYR A 63 -5.44 12.04 4.13
N VAL A 64 -6.02 11.33 5.08
CA VAL A 64 -5.47 11.08 6.42
C VAL A 64 -5.14 9.60 6.56
N ARG A 65 -3.94 9.30 7.08
CA ARG A 65 -3.55 7.94 7.48
C ARG A 65 -2.80 8.01 8.79
N ASN A 66 -3.25 7.32 9.84
CA ASN A 66 -2.57 7.41 11.13
C ASN A 66 -1.28 6.56 11.20
N ILE A 67 -0.51 6.79 12.25
CA ILE A 67 0.55 5.89 12.70
C ILE A 67 0.19 5.43 14.12
N THR A 68 0.10 4.12 14.32
CA THR A 68 0.00 3.53 15.67
C THR A 68 1.42 3.37 16.21
N ASP A 69 1.84 4.32 17.04
CA ASP A 69 3.15 4.38 17.70
C ASP A 69 3.09 4.06 19.20
N ILE A 70 1.98 3.45 19.65
CA ILE A 70 1.84 2.82 20.96
C ILE A 70 0.95 1.57 20.83
N ASP A 71 1.46 0.40 21.20
CA ASP A 71 0.71 -0.87 21.19
C ASP A 71 1.47 -1.92 22.03
N ASP A 72 0.79 -2.99 22.46
CA ASP A 72 1.42 -4.12 23.16
C ASP A 72 2.61 -4.72 22.36
N LYS A 73 2.53 -4.75 21.01
CA LYS A 73 3.63 -5.23 20.15
C LYS A 73 4.84 -4.29 20.16
N ILE A 74 4.60 -2.98 20.18
CA ILE A 74 5.66 -1.95 20.25
C ILE A 74 6.37 -2.04 21.59
N ILE A 75 5.62 -2.07 22.70
CA ILE A 75 6.16 -2.16 24.06
C ILE A 75 7.03 -3.42 24.19
N ARG A 76 6.52 -4.57 23.72
CA ARG A 76 7.28 -5.82 23.77
C ARG A 76 8.57 -5.75 22.97
N ARG A 77 8.49 -5.28 21.71
CA ARG A 77 9.68 -5.21 20.85
C ARG A 77 10.72 -4.23 21.39
N ALA A 78 10.29 -3.09 21.93
CA ALA A 78 11.17 -2.10 22.54
C ALA A 78 11.90 -2.69 23.77
N ALA A 79 11.18 -3.44 24.61
CA ALA A 79 11.76 -4.16 25.74
C ALA A 79 12.77 -5.23 25.28
N ASP A 80 12.44 -6.03 24.27
CA ASP A 80 13.34 -7.05 23.70
C ASP A 80 14.62 -6.42 23.11
N ALA A 81 14.51 -5.23 22.53
CA ALA A 81 15.63 -4.47 21.97
C ALA A 81 16.41 -3.65 23.01
N GLY A 82 15.91 -3.53 24.24
CA GLY A 82 16.52 -2.70 25.28
C GLY A 82 16.52 -1.20 24.96
N GLU A 83 15.53 -0.70 24.22
CA GLU A 83 15.42 0.71 23.81
C GLU A 83 14.05 1.31 24.14
N ASP A 84 13.93 2.65 24.09
CA ASP A 84 12.66 3.36 24.28
C ASP A 84 11.71 3.23 23.08
N ILE A 85 10.39 3.21 23.33
CA ILE A 85 9.37 3.07 22.28
C ILE A 85 9.47 4.19 21.24
N GLY A 86 9.81 5.42 21.62
CA GLY A 86 9.93 6.56 20.71
C GLY A 86 11.08 6.36 19.72
N THR A 87 12.24 5.89 20.22
CA THR A 87 13.39 5.56 19.37
C THR A 87 13.05 4.45 18.39
N LEU A 88 12.41 3.38 18.87
CA LEU A 88 12.02 2.24 18.03
C LEU A 88 11.04 2.66 16.93
N THR A 89 9.97 3.36 17.32
CA THR A 89 8.90 3.76 16.42
C THR A 89 9.38 4.79 15.40
N GLU A 90 10.19 5.78 15.76
CA GLU A 90 10.75 6.73 14.81
C GLU A 90 11.60 6.03 13.73
N ARG A 91 12.39 5.03 14.13
CA ARG A 91 13.17 4.22 13.18
C ARG A 91 12.27 3.47 12.19
N TYR A 92 11.21 2.83 12.67
CA TYR A 92 10.29 2.09 11.80
C TYR A 92 9.35 2.99 10.98
N ILE A 93 9.06 4.22 11.44
CA ILE A 93 8.40 5.25 10.63
C ILE A 93 9.30 5.64 9.45
N GLY A 94 10.59 5.88 9.70
CA GLY A 94 11.57 6.14 8.63
C GLY A 94 11.62 5.02 7.60
N PHE A 95 11.64 3.76 8.07
CA PHE A 95 11.62 2.61 7.15
C PHE A 95 10.32 2.48 6.36
N MET A 96 9.18 2.74 6.99
CA MET A 96 7.88 2.76 6.32
C MET A 96 7.81 3.85 5.24
N ASP A 97 8.35 5.04 5.52
CA ASP A 97 8.40 6.15 4.56
C ASP A 97 9.28 5.82 3.36
N GLU A 98 10.46 5.25 3.59
CA GLU A 98 11.37 4.77 2.54
C GLU A 98 10.68 3.70 1.66
N ASP A 99 10.01 2.73 2.28
CA ASP A 99 9.30 1.66 1.58
C ASP A 99 8.14 2.20 0.72
N ALA A 100 7.38 3.16 1.26
CA ALA A 100 6.28 3.82 0.56
C ALA A 100 6.80 4.66 -0.62
N GLN A 101 7.86 5.44 -0.40
CA GLN A 101 8.50 6.26 -1.44
C GLN A 101 9.04 5.39 -2.58
N ALA A 102 9.71 4.28 -2.25
CA ALA A 102 10.21 3.34 -3.25
C ALA A 102 9.07 2.82 -4.14
N LEU A 103 7.90 2.52 -3.57
CA LEU A 103 6.70 2.09 -4.30
C LEU A 103 5.94 3.23 -5.00
N GLY A 104 6.48 4.46 -5.02
CA GLY A 104 5.85 5.63 -5.62
C GLY A 104 4.56 6.09 -4.91
N VAL A 105 4.36 5.68 -3.65
CA VAL A 105 3.21 6.09 -2.83
C VAL A 105 3.41 7.53 -2.39
N GLN A 106 2.40 8.38 -2.61
CA GLN A 106 2.40 9.75 -2.10
C GLN A 106 2.15 9.77 -0.59
N LYS A 107 2.76 10.74 0.11
CA LYS A 107 2.45 10.96 1.52
C LYS A 107 0.97 11.36 1.69
N PRO A 108 0.31 10.90 2.76
CA PRO A 108 -0.96 11.46 3.19
C PRO A 108 -0.85 12.97 3.42
N ASP A 109 -1.97 13.68 3.32
CA ASP A 109 -2.03 15.11 3.65
C ASP A 109 -1.86 15.32 5.16
N LEU A 110 -2.36 14.39 5.97
CA LEU A 110 -2.16 14.33 7.42
C LEU A 110 -1.77 12.92 7.87
N GLU A 111 -0.78 12.83 8.75
CA GLU A 111 -0.29 11.56 9.29
C GLU A 111 -0.25 11.58 10.83
N PRO A 112 -1.42 11.59 11.51
CA PRO A 112 -1.49 11.74 12.96
C PRO A 112 -0.92 10.51 13.68
N ARG A 113 -0.20 10.77 14.77
CA ARG A 113 0.40 9.73 15.62
C ARG A 113 -0.42 9.54 16.90
N ALA A 114 -0.67 8.30 17.31
CA ALA A 114 -1.45 7.99 18.50
C ALA A 114 -0.89 8.65 19.76
N THR A 115 0.43 8.59 19.99
CA THR A 115 1.09 9.22 21.15
C THR A 115 0.90 10.74 21.24
N ARG A 116 0.58 11.40 20.12
CA ARG A 116 0.34 12.85 20.04
C ARG A 116 -1.14 13.24 20.15
N HIS A 117 -2.05 12.27 20.23
CA HIS A 117 -3.50 12.49 20.25
C HIS A 117 -4.18 11.93 21.50
N ILE A 118 -3.42 11.68 22.57
CA ILE A 118 -3.91 11.11 23.83
C ILE A 118 -5.06 11.94 24.40
N GLU A 119 -4.94 13.27 24.43
CA GLU A 119 -6.03 14.13 24.92
C GLU A 119 -7.31 14.01 24.09
N VAL A 120 -7.20 13.84 22.77
CA VAL A 120 -8.35 13.65 21.89
C VAL A 120 -9.05 12.33 22.21
N MET A 121 -8.26 11.26 22.40
CA MET A 121 -8.78 9.95 22.79
C MET A 121 -9.47 10.01 24.17
N THR A 122 -8.82 10.63 25.17
CA THR A 122 -9.41 10.79 26.51
C THR A 122 -10.75 11.51 26.45
N ARG A 123 -10.86 12.62 25.70
CA ARG A 123 -12.12 13.34 25.52
C ARG A 123 -13.21 12.50 24.86
N MET A 124 -12.86 11.67 23.88
CA MET A 124 -13.83 10.76 23.26
C MET A 124 -14.32 9.70 24.24
N ILE A 125 -13.42 9.14 25.06
CA ILE A 125 -13.78 8.14 26.09
C ILE A 125 -14.66 8.77 27.17
N GLU A 126 -14.38 10.00 27.60
CA GLU A 126 -15.24 10.76 28.53
C GLU A 126 -16.67 10.90 27.97
N ARG A 127 -16.81 11.30 26.70
CA ARG A 127 -18.12 11.38 26.03
C ARG A 127 -18.83 10.03 25.97
N LEU A 128 -18.10 8.94 25.72
CA LEU A 128 -18.66 7.59 25.70
C LEU A 128 -19.15 7.16 27.10
N LEU A 129 -18.43 7.52 28.16
CA LEU A 129 -18.86 7.29 29.54
C LEU A 129 -20.12 8.09 29.88
N GLU A 130 -20.12 9.39 29.55
CA GLU A 130 -21.27 10.29 29.76
C GLU A 130 -22.54 9.79 29.06
N ARG A 131 -22.39 9.19 27.88
CA ARG A 131 -23.49 8.65 27.07
C ARG A 131 -23.87 7.20 27.40
N GLY A 132 -23.19 6.56 28.36
CA GLY A 132 -23.50 5.19 28.78
C GLY A 132 -23.01 4.10 27.81
N HIS A 133 -22.10 4.44 26.89
CA HIS A 133 -21.46 3.52 25.95
C HIS A 133 -20.15 2.90 26.48
N ALA A 134 -19.63 3.40 27.60
CA ALA A 134 -18.43 2.89 28.23
C ALA A 134 -18.62 2.72 29.74
N TYR A 135 -17.72 1.98 30.38
CA TYR A 135 -17.68 1.81 31.83
C TYR A 135 -16.24 1.52 32.31
N LEU A 136 -15.99 1.82 33.59
CA LEU A 136 -14.75 1.47 34.27
C LEU A 136 -14.84 0.02 34.77
N GLY A 137 -13.93 -0.84 34.32
CA GLY A 137 -13.81 -2.23 34.76
C GLY A 137 -13.14 -2.36 36.12
N LYS A 138 -13.27 -3.55 36.72
CA LYS A 138 -12.75 -3.84 38.07
C LYS A 138 -11.22 -3.81 38.16
N ASN A 139 -10.54 -3.98 37.02
CA ASN A 139 -9.09 -3.92 36.88
C ASN A 139 -8.54 -2.51 36.62
N GLY A 140 -9.42 -1.49 36.53
CA GLY A 140 -9.05 -0.11 36.23
C GLY A 140 -8.98 0.22 34.73
N ASP A 141 -9.22 -0.74 33.84
CA ASP A 141 -9.38 -0.46 32.41
C ASP A 141 -10.74 0.20 32.14
N VAL A 142 -10.83 1.02 31.10
CA VAL A 142 -12.11 1.52 30.58
C VAL A 142 -12.50 0.68 29.37
N TYR A 143 -13.71 0.13 29.41
CA TYR A 143 -14.25 -0.73 28.36
C TYR A 143 -15.40 -0.04 27.62
N TYR A 144 -15.55 -0.34 26.34
CA TYR A 144 -16.75 -0.06 25.57
C TYR A 144 -17.79 -1.14 25.83
N ARG A 145 -19.02 -0.75 26.12
CA ARG A 145 -20.17 -1.66 26.33
C ARG A 145 -20.82 -1.97 25.00
N VAL A 146 -20.47 -3.07 24.36
CA VAL A 146 -21.00 -3.43 23.02
C VAL A 146 -22.52 -3.49 23.00
N ALA A 147 -23.14 -4.01 24.07
CA ALA A 147 -24.59 -4.10 24.18
C ALA A 147 -25.33 -2.74 24.19
N SER A 148 -24.62 -1.63 24.44
CA SER A 148 -25.19 -0.28 24.39
C SER A 148 -25.37 0.25 22.97
N PHE A 149 -24.82 -0.43 21.96
CA PHE A 149 -24.89 -0.03 20.55
C PHE A 149 -25.65 -1.09 19.74
N PRO A 150 -26.97 -0.93 19.54
CA PRO A 150 -27.82 -1.96 18.92
C PRO A 150 -27.41 -2.35 17.50
N GLU A 151 -26.75 -1.46 16.77
CA GLU A 151 -26.30 -1.70 15.40
C GLU A 151 -24.92 -2.38 15.31
N TYR A 152 -24.32 -2.80 16.43
CA TYR A 152 -23.00 -3.42 16.43
C TYR A 152 -22.98 -4.69 15.56
N GLY A 153 -22.07 -4.73 14.58
CA GLY A 153 -22.01 -5.80 13.57
C GLY A 153 -22.52 -5.38 12.20
N LYS A 154 -23.04 -4.14 12.04
CA LYS A 154 -23.60 -3.65 10.76
C LYS A 154 -22.58 -3.61 9.63
N LEU A 155 -21.30 -3.39 9.90
CA LEU A 155 -20.27 -3.37 8.85
C LEU A 155 -19.87 -4.77 8.41
N SER A 156 -19.62 -5.66 9.37
CA SER A 156 -19.12 -7.01 9.13
C SER A 156 -20.22 -8.03 8.81
N GLY A 157 -21.49 -7.67 9.04
CA GLY A 157 -22.64 -8.57 8.97
C GLY A 157 -22.67 -9.63 10.08
N LYS A 158 -21.78 -9.53 11.09
CA LYS A 158 -21.71 -10.49 12.19
C LYS A 158 -22.69 -10.12 13.29
N ARG A 159 -23.57 -11.05 13.65
CA ARG A 159 -24.52 -10.87 14.76
C ARG A 159 -23.84 -11.05 16.12
N PRO A 160 -24.04 -10.14 17.10
CA PRO A 160 -23.45 -10.25 18.44
C PRO A 160 -23.69 -11.59 19.14
N GLU A 161 -24.87 -12.18 18.98
CA GLU A 161 -25.22 -13.47 19.61
C GLU A 161 -24.34 -14.61 19.09
N ALA A 162 -24.05 -14.61 17.78
CA ALA A 162 -23.19 -15.61 17.17
C ALA A 162 -21.72 -15.43 17.59
N LEU A 163 -21.27 -14.18 17.78
CA LEU A 163 -19.94 -13.88 18.28
C LEU A 163 -19.74 -14.39 19.71
N ARG A 164 -20.73 -14.19 20.60
CA ARG A 164 -20.68 -14.71 21.98
C ARG A 164 -20.59 -16.24 22.02
N ALA A 165 -21.35 -16.94 21.17
CA ALA A 165 -21.33 -18.40 21.11
C ALA A 165 -19.98 -18.96 20.58
N GLY A 166 -19.28 -18.19 19.74
CA GLY A 166 -17.98 -18.54 19.17
C GLY A 166 -16.77 -18.14 20.02
N ALA A 167 -16.95 -17.29 21.04
CA ALA A 167 -15.90 -16.86 21.96
C ALA A 167 -15.47 -18.02 22.87
N ARG A 168 -14.69 -18.96 22.32
CA ARG A 168 -13.99 -20.01 23.06
C ARG A 168 -12.71 -19.46 23.70
N VAL A 169 -12.79 -18.57 24.69
CA VAL A 169 -11.62 -18.12 25.48
C VAL A 169 -12.03 -17.79 26.92
N GLU A 170 -11.12 -18.05 27.88
CA GLU A 170 -11.17 -17.68 29.30
C GLU A 170 -11.93 -16.37 29.54
N VAL A 171 -12.96 -16.44 30.39
CA VAL A 171 -13.77 -15.29 30.77
C VAL A 171 -12.86 -14.29 31.47
N ASP A 172 -12.57 -13.17 30.82
CA ASP A 172 -11.97 -12.00 31.48
C ASP A 172 -12.99 -11.45 32.47
N GLU A 173 -12.88 -11.84 33.74
CA GLU A 173 -13.81 -11.48 34.82
C GLU A 173 -13.89 -9.96 35.07
N ALA A 174 -12.99 -9.17 34.47
CA ALA A 174 -13.03 -7.71 34.52
C ALA A 174 -14.08 -7.10 33.58
N LYS A 175 -14.55 -7.83 32.57
CA LYS A 175 -15.55 -7.37 31.59
C LYS A 175 -16.97 -7.75 32.02
N ASP A 176 -17.93 -6.88 31.73
CA ASP A 176 -19.35 -7.17 31.92
C ASP A 176 -19.86 -8.13 30.83
N ASP A 177 -19.33 -8.00 29.60
CA ASP A 177 -19.61 -8.88 28.46
C ASP A 177 -18.31 -9.30 27.75
N PRO A 178 -18.17 -10.58 27.30
CA PRO A 178 -17.01 -11.02 26.54
C PRO A 178 -16.72 -10.22 25.25
N LEU A 179 -17.75 -9.60 24.65
CA LEU A 179 -17.59 -8.76 23.46
C LEU A 179 -17.05 -7.36 23.77
N ASP A 180 -17.11 -6.92 25.03
CA ASP A 180 -16.64 -5.60 25.42
C ASP A 180 -15.13 -5.48 25.17
N PHE A 181 -14.71 -4.32 24.67
CA PHE A 181 -13.32 -4.09 24.25
C PHE A 181 -12.74 -2.86 24.95
N VAL A 182 -11.43 -2.88 25.13
CA VAL A 182 -10.71 -1.84 25.88
C VAL A 182 -10.68 -0.54 25.08
N LEU A 183 -11.07 0.55 25.73
CA LEU A 183 -10.88 1.94 25.29
C LEU A 183 -9.61 2.53 25.90
N TRP A 184 -9.39 2.26 27.19
CA TRP A 184 -8.20 2.71 27.93
C TRP A 184 -7.69 1.56 28.79
N LYS A 185 -6.41 1.21 28.63
CA LYS A 185 -5.76 0.14 29.39
C LYS A 185 -4.92 0.76 30.50
N HIS A 186 -5.14 0.32 31.73
CA HIS A 186 -4.28 0.69 32.85
C HIS A 186 -2.87 0.16 32.61
N ALA A 187 -1.87 1.01 32.81
CA ALA A 187 -0.48 0.63 32.53
C ALA A 187 0.07 -0.27 33.65
N LYS A 188 0.82 -1.30 33.26
CA LYS A 188 1.61 -2.08 34.23
C LYS A 188 2.86 -1.31 34.66
N PRO A 189 3.46 -1.62 35.83
CA PRO A 189 4.71 -1.00 36.23
C PRO A 189 5.79 -1.14 35.16
N GLY A 190 6.36 -0.01 34.73
CA GLY A 190 7.40 0.06 33.70
C GLY A 190 6.90 0.16 32.26
N GLU A 191 5.59 0.05 32.00
CA GLU A 191 5.04 0.32 30.67
C GLU A 191 4.85 1.84 30.43
N PRO A 192 4.93 2.30 29.17
CA PRO A 192 4.58 3.68 28.81
C PRO A 192 3.14 4.03 29.24
N ALA A 193 2.98 5.18 29.88
CA ALA A 193 1.70 5.61 30.45
C ALA A 193 1.51 7.13 30.35
N TRP A 194 0.25 7.52 30.19
CA TRP A 194 -0.21 8.89 30.22
C TRP A 194 -1.21 9.07 31.36
N ALA A 195 -1.24 10.26 31.95
CA ALA A 195 -2.24 10.60 32.95
C ALA A 195 -3.64 10.67 32.31
N SER A 196 -4.63 10.13 33.00
CA SER A 196 -6.05 10.20 32.61
C SER A 196 -6.94 10.29 33.85
N PRO A 197 -8.23 10.65 33.69
CA PRO A 197 -9.21 10.62 34.79
C PRO A 197 -9.37 9.24 35.44
N TRP A 198 -8.97 8.17 34.75
CA TRP A 198 -9.09 6.78 35.21
C TRP A 198 -7.74 6.20 35.70
N GLY A 199 -6.75 7.06 35.88
CA GLY A 199 -5.39 6.67 36.29
C GLY A 199 -4.40 6.55 35.12
N PRO A 200 -3.12 6.30 35.41
CA PRO A 200 -2.09 6.17 34.41
C PRO A 200 -2.36 4.96 33.50
N GLY A 201 -2.32 5.19 32.19
CA GLY A 201 -2.59 4.13 31.22
C GLY A 201 -2.29 4.55 29.80
N ARG A 202 -2.87 3.83 28.84
CA ARG A 202 -2.65 4.03 27.41
C ARG A 202 -3.90 3.65 26.63
N PRO A 203 -4.09 4.18 25.41
CA PRO A 203 -5.26 3.86 24.62
C PRO A 203 -5.33 2.37 24.24
N GLY A 204 -6.55 1.88 24.06
CA GLY A 204 -6.81 0.65 23.31
C GLY A 204 -6.67 0.88 21.81
N TRP A 205 -6.35 -0.17 21.06
CA TRP A 205 -6.05 -0.06 19.63
C TRP A 205 -7.12 0.66 18.79
N HIS A 206 -8.41 0.43 19.09
CA HIS A 206 -9.52 0.96 18.29
C HIS A 206 -9.76 2.45 18.49
N ILE A 207 -9.62 2.96 19.73
CA ILE A 207 -10.01 4.33 20.06
C ILE A 207 -9.13 5.38 19.38
N GLU A 208 -7.91 4.99 19.02
CA GLU A 208 -6.95 5.80 18.28
C GLU A 208 -7.57 6.31 16.97
N CYS A 209 -8.05 5.41 16.13
CA CYS A 209 -8.55 5.74 14.81
C CYS A 209 -9.84 6.56 14.86
N SER A 210 -10.80 6.17 15.70
CA SER A 210 -12.04 6.94 15.95
C SER A 210 -11.74 8.40 16.33
N ALA A 211 -10.85 8.59 17.31
CA ALA A 211 -10.50 9.91 17.83
C ALA A 211 -9.72 10.74 16.81
N MET A 212 -8.70 10.18 16.17
CA MET A 212 -7.86 10.90 15.20
C MET A 212 -8.62 11.23 13.91
N ALA A 213 -9.46 10.32 13.40
CA ALA A 213 -10.29 10.57 12.24
C ALA A 213 -11.31 11.69 12.52
N THR A 214 -12.03 11.60 13.63
CA THR A 214 -13.00 12.63 14.04
C THR A 214 -12.33 13.99 14.23
N HIS A 215 -11.13 14.02 14.81
CA HIS A 215 -10.37 15.26 14.99
C HIS A 215 -9.91 15.87 13.66
N SER A 216 -9.53 15.03 12.69
CA SER A 216 -8.94 15.49 11.43
C SER A 216 -9.99 15.85 10.37
N LEU A 217 -11.11 15.12 10.33
CA LEU A 217 -12.11 15.21 9.26
C LEU A 217 -13.51 15.61 9.75
N GLY A 218 -13.72 15.70 11.07
CA GLY A 218 -15.02 15.96 11.69
C GLY A 218 -15.78 14.68 12.07
N ASP A 219 -16.92 14.84 12.74
CA ASP A 219 -17.75 13.75 13.28
C ASP A 219 -18.29 12.78 12.20
N SER A 220 -18.36 13.23 10.95
CA SER A 220 -18.74 12.44 9.76
C SER A 220 -17.89 12.84 8.55
N PHE A 221 -17.43 11.86 7.76
CA PHE A 221 -16.66 12.11 6.53
C PHE A 221 -17.00 11.14 5.39
N ASP A 222 -16.34 11.31 4.23
CA ASP A 222 -16.74 10.64 2.99
C ASP A 222 -16.35 9.16 2.93
N ILE A 223 -15.05 8.86 3.08
CA ILE A 223 -14.51 7.52 2.83
C ILE A 223 -13.63 7.08 3.99
N HIS A 224 -13.90 5.88 4.54
CA HIS A 224 -13.01 5.18 5.46
C HIS A 224 -12.43 3.93 4.77
N GLY A 225 -11.12 3.76 4.81
CA GLY A 225 -10.38 2.70 4.15
C GLY A 225 -9.53 1.82 5.07
N GLY A 226 -9.26 0.58 4.66
CA GLY A 226 -8.28 -0.29 5.31
C GLY A 226 -8.14 -1.67 4.65
N GLY A 227 -7.36 -2.56 5.26
CA GLY A 227 -7.30 -3.96 4.87
C GLY A 227 -8.58 -4.72 5.23
N GLN A 228 -8.91 -5.79 4.50
CA GLN A 228 -10.10 -6.62 4.79
C GLN A 228 -10.12 -7.20 6.21
N ASP A 229 -8.97 -7.45 6.83
CA ASP A 229 -8.86 -7.86 8.24
C ASP A 229 -9.32 -6.78 9.23
N LEU A 230 -9.31 -5.50 8.83
CA LEU A 230 -9.75 -4.42 9.70
C LEU A 230 -11.28 -4.30 9.76
N GLN A 231 -12.04 -4.92 8.85
CA GLN A 231 -13.51 -4.93 8.91
C GLN A 231 -14.03 -5.36 10.28
N PHE A 232 -13.43 -6.41 10.85
CA PHE A 232 -13.76 -6.88 12.19
C PHE A 232 -12.51 -7.43 12.91
N PRO A 233 -12.26 -7.02 14.16
CA PRO A 233 -13.12 -6.15 14.98
C PRO A 233 -12.87 -4.65 14.78
N HIS A 234 -11.80 -4.25 14.08
CA HIS A 234 -11.27 -2.88 14.17
C HIS A 234 -12.26 -1.79 13.74
N HIS A 235 -12.67 -1.76 12.47
CA HIS A 235 -13.58 -0.77 11.93
C HIS A 235 -15.01 -0.88 12.51
N GLU A 236 -15.45 -2.09 12.86
CA GLU A 236 -16.72 -2.28 13.58
C GLU A 236 -16.70 -1.57 14.95
N ASN A 237 -15.58 -1.67 15.67
CA ASN A 237 -15.39 -0.98 16.94
C ASN A 237 -15.28 0.54 16.74
N GLU A 238 -14.66 0.99 15.65
CA GLU A 238 -14.56 2.42 15.35
C GLU A 238 -15.91 3.06 15.05
N ILE A 239 -16.79 2.37 14.32
CA ILE A 239 -18.17 2.79 14.13
C ILE A 239 -18.86 2.93 15.48
N ALA A 240 -18.80 1.89 16.31
CA ALA A 240 -19.47 1.89 17.62
C ALA A 240 -18.96 3.03 18.53
N GLN A 241 -17.65 3.24 18.56
CA GLN A 241 -17.01 4.33 19.31
C GLN A 241 -17.42 5.71 18.78
N SER A 242 -17.28 5.93 17.48
CA SER A 242 -17.48 7.24 16.88
C SER A 242 -18.95 7.63 16.88
N GLU A 243 -19.84 6.76 16.42
CA GLU A 243 -21.27 7.02 16.40
C GLU A 243 -21.86 7.05 17.82
N GLY A 244 -21.36 6.21 18.73
CA GLY A 244 -21.72 6.29 20.15
C GLY A 244 -21.27 7.60 20.81
N ALA A 245 -20.11 8.14 20.41
CA ALA A 245 -19.60 9.39 20.97
C ALA A 245 -20.26 10.63 20.37
N THR A 246 -20.60 10.64 19.08
CA THR A 246 -21.07 11.82 18.34
C THR A 246 -22.59 11.81 18.08
N GLY A 247 -23.20 10.63 17.96
CA GLY A 247 -24.58 10.45 17.51
C GLY A 247 -24.77 10.64 16.00
N GLN A 248 -23.69 10.69 15.22
CA GLN A 248 -23.72 10.87 13.76
C GLN A 248 -23.06 9.69 13.06
N PRO A 249 -23.45 9.35 11.81
CA PRO A 249 -22.77 8.31 11.02
C PRO A 249 -21.28 8.63 10.85
N PHE A 250 -20.40 7.67 11.09
CA PHE A 250 -18.95 7.97 11.12
C PHE A 250 -18.36 8.21 9.73
N ALA A 251 -18.63 7.31 8.78
CA ALA A 251 -18.17 7.42 7.40
C ALA A 251 -19.28 6.98 6.43
N ARG A 252 -19.39 7.65 5.28
CA ARG A 252 -20.41 7.35 4.26
C ARG A 252 -20.09 6.12 3.41
N VAL A 253 -18.82 5.90 3.12
CA VAL A 253 -18.34 4.78 2.30
C VAL A 253 -17.20 4.05 3.01
N TRP A 254 -17.32 2.72 3.09
CA TRP A 254 -16.30 1.85 3.67
C TRP A 254 -15.60 1.03 2.58
N MET A 255 -14.30 1.26 2.39
CA MET A 255 -13.47 0.60 1.39
C MET A 255 -12.50 -0.39 2.05
N HIS A 256 -12.47 -1.64 1.57
CA HIS A 256 -11.51 -2.62 2.07
C HIS A 256 -10.77 -3.33 0.94
N ASN A 257 -9.44 -3.35 0.98
CA ASN A 257 -8.65 -4.15 0.03
C ASN A 257 -8.56 -5.62 0.47
N GLY A 258 -8.56 -6.53 -0.50
CA GLY A 258 -8.43 -7.96 -0.26
C GLY A 258 -7.05 -8.36 0.27
N PHE A 259 -6.95 -9.58 0.79
CA PHE A 259 -5.71 -10.14 1.33
C PHE A 259 -4.63 -10.37 0.28
N VAL A 260 -3.37 -10.35 0.72
CA VAL A 260 -2.24 -10.91 -0.04
C VAL A 260 -2.06 -12.37 0.39
N GLN A 261 -2.01 -13.27 -0.59
CA GLN A 261 -1.84 -14.72 -0.41
C GLN A 261 -0.51 -15.18 -1.05
N ILE A 262 0.10 -16.21 -0.47
CA ILE A 262 1.31 -16.87 -0.95
C ILE A 262 1.01 -18.36 -1.03
N GLU A 263 1.19 -18.97 -2.21
CA GLU A 263 0.99 -20.41 -2.42
C GLU A 263 -0.34 -20.94 -1.82
N GLU A 264 -1.44 -20.23 -2.10
CA GLU A 264 -2.81 -20.50 -1.60
C GLU A 264 -3.05 -20.26 -0.10
N GLU A 265 -2.01 -19.95 0.68
CA GLU A 265 -2.12 -19.58 2.09
C GLU A 265 -2.11 -18.06 2.32
N LYS A 266 -2.73 -17.60 3.42
CA LYS A 266 -2.66 -16.19 3.82
C LYS A 266 -1.25 -15.86 4.30
N MET A 267 -0.69 -14.74 3.84
CA MET A 267 0.58 -14.22 4.37
C MET A 267 0.41 -13.86 5.86
N SER A 268 1.25 -14.42 6.74
CA SER A 268 1.27 -14.04 8.15
C SER A 268 2.64 -14.27 8.80
N LYS A 269 2.98 -13.45 9.81
CA LYS A 269 4.19 -13.66 10.61
C LYS A 269 4.21 -15.03 11.31
N SER A 270 3.04 -15.53 11.72
CA SER A 270 2.89 -16.83 12.39
C SER A 270 3.19 -18.04 11.50
N LEU A 271 2.98 -17.93 10.18
CA LEU A 271 3.27 -19.01 9.22
C LEU A 271 4.69 -18.94 8.66
N GLY A 272 5.48 -17.90 9.01
CA GLY A 272 6.84 -17.71 8.49
C GLY A 272 6.92 -17.43 6.98
N ASN A 273 5.77 -17.27 6.30
CA ASN A 273 5.65 -17.10 4.85
C ASN A 273 5.47 -15.61 4.46
N PHE A 274 6.12 -14.67 5.14
CA PHE A 274 5.97 -13.24 4.84
C PHE A 274 7.23 -12.67 4.22
N PHE A 275 7.06 -11.81 3.21
CA PHE A 275 8.15 -11.05 2.59
C PHE A 275 7.97 -9.58 2.93
N THR A 276 9.05 -8.96 3.39
CA THR A 276 9.10 -7.52 3.61
C THR A 276 9.13 -6.77 2.28
N VAL A 277 8.67 -5.52 2.29
CA VAL A 277 8.77 -4.62 1.13
C VAL A 277 10.24 -4.37 0.75
N ARG A 278 11.20 -4.62 1.65
CA ARG A 278 12.63 -4.42 1.44
C ARG A 278 13.35 -5.61 0.81
N GLU A 279 12.83 -6.82 0.99
CA GLU A 279 13.43 -8.04 0.41
C GLU A 279 13.10 -8.19 -1.08
N ILE A 280 11.90 -7.75 -1.49
CA ILE A 280 11.44 -7.89 -2.88
C ILE A 280 12.25 -7.02 -3.86
N PRO A 281 12.59 -5.75 -3.53
CA PRO A 281 13.40 -4.87 -4.37
C PRO A 281 14.78 -5.40 -4.75
N GLN A 282 15.34 -6.28 -3.92
CA GLN A 282 16.63 -6.93 -4.18
C GLN A 282 16.62 -7.74 -5.49
N ARG A 283 15.45 -8.13 -5.99
CA ARG A 283 15.28 -8.91 -7.24
C ARG A 283 14.41 -8.23 -8.28
N TYR A 284 13.59 -7.27 -7.88
CA TYR A 284 12.61 -6.64 -8.76
C TYR A 284 12.56 -5.15 -8.50
N LYS A 285 12.41 -4.34 -9.55
CA LYS A 285 12.29 -2.90 -9.33
C LYS A 285 10.95 -2.55 -8.64
N PRO A 286 10.89 -1.50 -7.82
CA PRO A 286 9.67 -1.13 -7.11
C PRO A 286 8.44 -0.95 -8.01
N GLU A 287 8.62 -0.50 -9.25
CA GLU A 287 7.55 -0.35 -10.25
C GLU A 287 6.92 -1.72 -10.60
N ALA A 288 7.72 -2.78 -10.67
CA ALA A 288 7.22 -4.13 -10.89
C ALA A 288 6.39 -4.63 -9.68
N VAL A 289 6.83 -4.30 -8.46
CA VAL A 289 6.10 -4.61 -7.23
C VAL A 289 4.76 -3.85 -7.19
N ARG A 290 4.79 -2.56 -7.52
CA ARG A 290 3.57 -1.75 -7.63
C ARG A 290 2.63 -2.29 -8.70
N CYS A 291 3.15 -2.65 -9.87
CA CYS A 291 2.37 -3.24 -10.95
C CYS A 291 1.70 -4.55 -10.52
N LEU A 292 2.40 -5.40 -9.77
CA LEU A 292 1.82 -6.61 -9.18
C LEU A 292 0.65 -6.26 -8.25
N LEU A 293 0.84 -5.29 -7.34
CA LEU A 293 -0.18 -4.90 -6.36
C LEU A 293 -1.47 -4.38 -7.01
N LEU A 294 -1.37 -3.88 -8.25
CA LEU A 294 -2.48 -3.37 -9.06
C LEU A 294 -2.99 -4.36 -10.13
N ALA A 295 -2.34 -5.53 -10.27
CA ALA A 295 -2.69 -6.52 -11.28
C ALA A 295 -4.03 -7.23 -11.01
N SER A 296 -4.46 -7.24 -9.74
CA SER A 296 -5.79 -7.68 -9.31
C SER A 296 -6.61 -6.49 -8.83
N HIS A 297 -7.92 -6.55 -9.04
CA HIS A 297 -8.85 -5.58 -8.47
C HIS A 297 -8.63 -5.47 -6.95
N TYR A 298 -8.68 -4.25 -6.39
CA TYR A 298 -8.24 -3.99 -5.01
C TYR A 298 -8.96 -4.85 -3.97
N ARG A 299 -10.26 -5.15 -4.19
CA ARG A 299 -11.08 -6.02 -3.32
C ARG A 299 -10.79 -7.51 -3.45
N SER A 300 -10.21 -7.96 -4.56
CA SER A 300 -9.92 -9.38 -4.79
C SER A 300 -8.66 -9.81 -4.02
N PRO A 301 -8.49 -11.08 -3.67
CA PRO A 301 -7.19 -11.59 -3.21
C PRO A 301 -6.09 -11.31 -4.25
N LEU A 302 -4.89 -11.00 -3.76
CA LEU A 302 -3.69 -10.87 -4.59
C LEU A 302 -2.78 -12.07 -4.32
N HIS A 303 -2.45 -12.80 -5.37
CA HIS A 303 -1.55 -13.95 -5.28
C HIS A 303 -0.12 -13.52 -5.58
N TYR A 304 0.73 -13.54 -4.55
CA TYR A 304 2.16 -13.37 -4.71
C TYR A 304 2.79 -14.68 -5.18
N SER A 305 3.52 -14.61 -6.28
CA SER A 305 4.40 -15.65 -6.77
C SER A 305 5.53 -15.02 -7.58
N GLN A 306 6.65 -15.72 -7.71
CA GLN A 306 7.76 -15.26 -8.54
C GLN A 306 7.32 -15.09 -10.01
N GLU A 307 6.45 -15.98 -10.49
CA GLU A 307 5.88 -15.89 -11.84
C GLU A 307 5.05 -14.61 -12.02
N ASN A 308 4.21 -14.25 -11.05
CA ASN A 308 3.41 -13.05 -11.12
C ASN A 308 4.26 -11.76 -11.05
N LEU A 309 5.34 -11.77 -10.26
CA LEU A 309 6.30 -10.65 -10.28
C LEU A 309 7.01 -10.53 -11.62
N GLU A 310 7.41 -11.65 -12.22
CA GLU A 310 8.07 -11.64 -13.52
C GLU A 310 7.13 -11.11 -14.62
N ARG A 311 5.86 -11.51 -14.59
CA ARG A 311 4.82 -10.93 -15.45
C ARG A 311 4.66 -9.43 -15.23
N ALA A 312 4.65 -8.97 -13.98
CA ALA A 312 4.55 -7.55 -13.64
C ALA A 312 5.78 -6.75 -14.11
N ARG A 313 6.98 -7.32 -14.00
CA ARG A 313 8.22 -6.76 -14.53
C ARG A 313 8.15 -6.61 -16.05
N GLN A 314 7.72 -7.65 -16.77
CA GLN A 314 7.55 -7.62 -18.22
C GLN A 314 6.50 -6.60 -18.67
N ALA A 315 5.41 -6.48 -17.90
CA ALA A 315 4.38 -5.47 -18.10
C ALA A 315 4.96 -4.05 -18.09
N ILE A 316 5.70 -3.68 -17.05
CA ILE A 316 6.34 -2.35 -16.96
C ILE A 316 7.38 -2.16 -18.05
N THR A 317 8.25 -3.15 -18.29
CA THR A 317 9.24 -3.10 -19.38
C THR A 317 8.60 -2.82 -20.73
N ARG A 318 7.45 -3.44 -21.03
CA ARG A 318 6.71 -3.19 -22.28
C ARG A 318 6.19 -1.77 -22.38
N LEU A 319 5.67 -1.20 -21.29
CA LEU A 319 5.23 0.20 -21.27
C LEU A 319 6.42 1.15 -21.45
N CYS A 320 7.54 0.89 -20.77
CA CYS A 320 8.76 1.69 -20.91
C CYS A 320 9.31 1.66 -22.34
N LEU A 321 9.37 0.48 -22.98
CA LEU A 321 9.79 0.35 -24.37
C LEU A 321 8.90 1.15 -25.34
N ALA A 322 7.58 1.16 -25.09
CA ALA A 322 6.65 1.94 -25.90
C ALA A 322 6.85 3.45 -25.75
N LEU A 323 7.39 3.92 -24.62
CA LEU A 323 7.68 5.34 -24.37
C LEU A 323 9.10 5.75 -24.78
N ARG A 324 10.05 4.82 -24.82
CA ARG A 324 11.44 5.09 -25.20
C ARG A 324 11.50 5.75 -26.56
N ASP A 325 12.25 6.84 -26.70
CA ASP A 325 12.43 7.60 -27.95
C ASP A 325 11.15 8.22 -28.55
N CYS A 326 10.03 8.20 -27.84
CA CYS A 326 8.86 8.97 -28.25
C CYS A 326 8.98 10.40 -27.70
N PRO A 327 9.02 11.43 -28.57
CA PRO A 327 9.00 12.80 -28.11
C PRO A 327 7.69 13.07 -27.37
N ASP A 328 7.76 13.95 -26.37
CA ASP A 328 6.60 14.41 -25.60
C ASP A 328 6.40 15.88 -25.95
N ASP A 329 5.38 16.17 -26.77
CA ASP A 329 5.01 17.53 -27.13
C ASP A 329 3.97 18.14 -26.17
N GLY A 330 3.61 17.40 -25.11
CA GLY A 330 2.62 17.79 -24.10
C GLY A 330 1.17 17.79 -24.60
N GLN A 331 0.91 17.46 -25.86
CA GLN A 331 -0.44 17.41 -26.42
C GLN A 331 -1.04 16.02 -26.24
N LEU A 332 -2.29 15.96 -25.82
CA LEU A 332 -2.99 14.70 -25.61
C LEU A 332 -3.71 14.26 -26.89
N GLN A 333 -3.83 12.95 -27.07
CA GLN A 333 -4.54 12.37 -28.22
C GLN A 333 -6.00 12.11 -27.86
N GLU A 334 -6.93 12.69 -28.60
CA GLU A 334 -8.38 12.51 -28.39
C GLU A 334 -8.96 11.25 -29.08
N ASP A 335 -8.37 10.08 -28.82
CA ASP A 335 -8.76 8.81 -29.48
C ASP A 335 -9.65 7.92 -28.59
N GLY A 336 -10.24 8.48 -27.53
CA GLY A 336 -11.17 7.78 -26.64
C GLY A 336 -10.54 6.85 -25.60
N PHE A 337 -9.21 6.70 -25.59
CA PHE A 337 -8.50 5.96 -24.54
C PHE A 337 -8.73 6.56 -23.15
N GLU A 338 -8.74 7.89 -23.02
CA GLU A 338 -9.07 8.54 -21.75
C GLU A 338 -10.49 8.18 -21.26
N ARG A 339 -11.46 8.11 -22.18
CA ARG A 339 -12.83 7.70 -21.83
C ARG A 339 -12.89 6.25 -21.38
N ARG A 340 -12.16 5.34 -22.04
CA ARG A 340 -12.08 3.92 -21.66
C ARG A 340 -11.40 3.75 -20.30
N PHE A 341 -10.27 4.43 -20.07
CA PHE A 341 -9.56 4.42 -18.80
C PHE A 341 -10.44 4.96 -17.68
N ARG A 342 -11.12 6.09 -17.92
CA ARG A 342 -12.06 6.67 -16.96
C ARG A 342 -13.23 5.73 -16.67
N ALA A 343 -13.78 5.05 -17.68
CA ALA A 343 -14.84 4.07 -17.48
C ALA A 343 -14.39 2.91 -16.58
N ALA A 344 -13.16 2.40 -16.76
CA ALA A 344 -12.58 1.38 -15.90
C ALA A 344 -12.40 1.88 -14.46
N MET A 345 -11.82 3.07 -14.29
CA MET A 345 -11.58 3.63 -12.96
C MET A 345 -12.87 4.09 -12.24
N ASP A 346 -13.87 4.58 -12.99
CA ASP A 346 -15.20 4.90 -12.47
C ASP A 346 -15.97 3.64 -12.03
N ASP A 347 -15.62 2.46 -12.55
CA ASP A 347 -16.13 1.18 -12.09
C ASP A 347 -15.32 0.67 -10.90
N ASP A 348 -15.40 1.37 -9.76
CA ASP A 348 -14.82 0.93 -8.50
C ASP A 348 -13.29 0.72 -8.56
N PHE A 349 -12.59 1.65 -9.22
CA PHE A 349 -11.13 1.63 -9.34
C PHE A 349 -10.60 0.33 -9.98
N ASN A 350 -11.20 -0.11 -11.09
CA ASN A 350 -10.83 -1.34 -11.78
C ASN A 350 -9.46 -1.23 -12.48
N THR A 351 -8.38 -1.35 -11.71
CA THR A 351 -7.00 -1.23 -12.20
C THR A 351 -6.60 -2.29 -13.23
N PRO A 352 -7.07 -3.56 -13.21
CA PRO A 352 -6.79 -4.50 -14.28
C PRO A 352 -7.29 -4.02 -15.66
N GLU A 353 -8.53 -3.52 -15.73
CA GLU A 353 -9.09 -2.99 -16.98
C GLU A 353 -8.38 -1.69 -17.38
N ALA A 354 -8.07 -0.82 -16.42
CA ALA A 354 -7.30 0.40 -16.67
C ALA A 354 -5.90 0.10 -17.24
N MET A 355 -5.21 -0.91 -16.71
CA MET A 355 -3.92 -1.41 -17.22
C MET A 355 -4.06 -1.95 -18.65
N ALA A 356 -5.16 -2.66 -18.98
CA ALA A 356 -5.42 -3.11 -20.35
C ALA A 356 -5.50 -1.94 -21.33
N VAL A 357 -6.13 -0.83 -20.93
CA VAL A 357 -6.15 0.42 -21.74
C VAL A 357 -4.75 0.98 -21.96
N LEU A 358 -3.88 0.96 -20.94
CA LEU A 358 -2.48 1.39 -21.09
C LEU A 358 -1.69 0.52 -22.08
N PHE A 359 -1.93 -0.80 -22.09
CA PHE A 359 -1.29 -1.68 -23.07
C PHE A 359 -1.79 -1.50 -24.50
N ASP A 360 -3.08 -1.20 -24.68
CA ASP A 360 -3.62 -0.84 -25.99
C ASP A 360 -3.02 0.48 -26.50
N LEU A 361 -2.88 1.48 -25.61
CA LEU A 361 -2.16 2.73 -25.91
C LEU A 361 -0.72 2.46 -26.33
N ALA A 362 0.02 1.65 -25.55
CA ALA A 362 1.39 1.28 -25.87
C ALA A 362 1.51 0.58 -27.24
N ARG A 363 0.55 -0.30 -27.59
CA ARG A 363 0.49 -0.93 -28.91
C ARG A 363 0.31 0.12 -30.03
N GLU A 364 -0.57 1.09 -29.79
CA GLU A 364 -0.89 2.14 -30.76
C GLU A 364 0.26 3.14 -30.96
N VAL A 365 0.99 3.48 -29.87
CA VAL A 365 2.24 4.26 -29.94
C VAL A 365 3.24 3.57 -30.87
N ASN A 366 3.48 2.27 -30.66
CA ASN A 366 4.42 1.51 -31.48
C ASN A 366 4.00 1.42 -32.96
N ARG A 367 2.71 1.31 -33.25
CA ARG A 367 2.18 1.29 -34.62
C ARG A 367 2.43 2.61 -35.35
N CYS A 368 2.25 3.74 -34.67
CA CYS A 368 2.40 5.06 -35.26
C CYS A 368 3.85 5.55 -35.30
N ARG A 369 4.75 4.95 -34.50
CA ARG A 369 6.13 5.44 -34.29
C ARG A 369 6.89 5.74 -35.59
N ASP A 370 6.80 4.87 -36.58
CA ASP A 370 7.52 5.02 -37.86
C ASP A 370 6.68 5.64 -38.97
N THR A 371 5.36 5.71 -38.81
CA THR A 371 4.40 6.10 -39.86
C THR A 371 3.76 7.46 -39.61
N ASP A 372 3.59 7.86 -38.36
CA ASP A 372 2.99 9.12 -37.90
C ASP A 372 3.58 9.52 -36.54
N ARG A 373 4.79 10.11 -36.60
CA ARG A 373 5.54 10.53 -35.40
C ARG A 373 4.78 11.53 -34.52
N PRO A 374 4.12 12.58 -35.05
CA PRO A 374 3.33 13.49 -34.23
C PRO A 374 2.21 12.78 -33.47
N ARG A 375 1.51 11.83 -34.09
CA ARG A 375 0.48 11.05 -33.37
C ARG A 375 1.08 10.14 -32.32
N ALA A 376 2.19 9.47 -32.61
CA ALA A 376 2.89 8.64 -31.63
C ALA A 376 3.32 9.45 -30.39
N ALA A 377 3.76 10.70 -30.58
CA ALA A 377 4.09 11.63 -29.49
C ALA A 377 2.89 11.90 -28.58
N ARG A 378 1.75 12.29 -29.17
CA ARG A 378 0.52 12.58 -28.41
C ARG A 378 -0.04 11.36 -27.69
N LEU A 379 0.04 10.18 -28.31
CA LEU A 379 -0.33 8.90 -27.68
C LEU A 379 0.59 8.56 -26.51
N ALA A 380 1.90 8.81 -26.63
CA ALA A 380 2.86 8.61 -25.55
C ALA A 380 2.60 9.57 -24.37
N ALA A 381 2.32 10.85 -24.65
CA ALA A 381 1.90 11.82 -23.62
C ALA A 381 0.61 11.38 -22.91
N THR A 382 -0.37 10.87 -23.66
CA THR A 382 -1.62 10.30 -23.12
C THR A 382 -1.34 9.09 -22.24
N LEU A 383 -0.48 8.17 -22.69
CA LEU A 383 -0.06 6.99 -21.92
C LEU A 383 0.60 7.39 -20.59
N LYS A 384 1.55 8.33 -20.61
CA LYS A 384 2.19 8.85 -19.39
C LYS A 384 1.19 9.44 -18.42
N ARG A 385 0.28 10.30 -18.92
CA ARG A 385 -0.74 10.95 -18.10
C ARG A 385 -1.65 9.94 -17.40
N LEU A 386 -2.16 8.94 -18.12
CA LEU A 386 -3.06 7.94 -17.54
C LEU A 386 -2.30 6.99 -16.60
N ALA A 387 -1.08 6.59 -16.95
CA ALA A 387 -0.27 5.75 -16.08
C ALA A 387 0.18 6.48 -14.79
N ALA A 388 0.32 7.81 -14.81
CA ALA A 388 0.61 8.61 -13.62
C ALA A 388 -0.51 8.56 -12.56
N VAL A 389 -1.77 8.36 -12.98
CA VAL A 389 -2.90 8.11 -12.06
C VAL A 389 -2.70 6.80 -11.30
N LEU A 390 -2.19 5.76 -11.97
CA LEU A 390 -1.88 4.48 -11.35
C LEU A 390 -0.51 4.46 -10.66
N GLY A 391 0.35 5.45 -10.93
CA GLY A 391 1.72 5.56 -10.40
C GLY A 391 2.67 4.44 -10.88
N VAL A 392 2.36 3.78 -11.99
CA VAL A 392 3.05 2.53 -12.42
C VAL A 392 4.29 2.74 -13.30
N LEU A 393 4.47 3.93 -13.87
CA LEU A 393 5.64 4.22 -14.70
C LEU A 393 6.79 4.79 -13.86
N PRO A 394 8.03 4.43 -14.18
CA PRO A 394 9.21 5.11 -13.65
C PRO A 394 9.25 6.57 -14.14
N LEU A 395 10.03 7.39 -13.45
CA LEU A 395 10.26 8.79 -13.87
C LEU A 395 10.95 8.87 -15.24
N ASP A 396 11.97 8.03 -15.45
CA ASP A 396 12.65 7.87 -16.73
C ASP A 396 12.55 6.41 -17.22
N PRO A 397 11.76 6.15 -18.28
CA PRO A 397 11.64 4.83 -18.88
C PRO A 397 12.95 4.23 -19.45
N ASP A 398 13.88 5.04 -19.96
CA ASP A 398 15.14 4.55 -20.53
C ASP A 398 16.15 4.22 -19.42
N GLU A 399 16.19 5.02 -18.36
CA GLU A 399 16.94 4.72 -17.14
C GLU A 399 16.44 3.42 -16.50
N TYR A 400 15.12 3.26 -16.37
CA TYR A 400 14.52 2.02 -15.90
C TYR A 400 14.91 0.80 -16.75
N LEU A 401 15.10 0.94 -18.06
CA LEU A 401 15.52 -0.19 -18.91
C LEU A 401 17.00 -0.56 -18.72
N LYS A 402 17.84 0.35 -18.23
CA LYS A 402 19.30 0.17 -18.11
C LYS A 402 19.78 -0.10 -16.69
N GLU A 403 19.09 0.44 -15.68
CA GLU A 403 19.45 0.26 -14.28
C GLU A 403 19.35 -1.21 -13.85
N PRO A 404 20.26 -1.70 -12.99
CA PRO A 404 20.10 -2.99 -12.33
C PRO A 404 18.90 -2.98 -11.38
N THR A 405 18.43 -4.15 -10.95
CA THR A 405 17.49 -4.23 -9.82
C THR A 405 18.17 -3.62 -8.59
N MET A 406 17.48 -2.72 -7.89
CA MET A 406 18.07 -1.92 -6.83
C MET A 406 18.59 -2.83 -5.70
N PHE A 407 19.87 -2.67 -5.36
CA PHE A 407 20.65 -3.39 -4.32
C PHE A 407 21.55 -4.54 -4.79
N ALA A 408 22.50 -4.23 -5.67
CA ALA A 408 23.86 -4.77 -5.54
C ALA A 408 24.66 -3.82 -4.63
N GLY A 409 24.69 -4.03 -3.30
CA GLY A 409 25.68 -3.34 -2.46
C GLY A 409 25.32 -2.86 -1.05
N ALA A 410 24.09 -3.01 -0.52
CA ALA A 410 23.87 -2.81 0.92
C ALA A 410 23.71 -4.16 1.62
N SER A 411 24.73 -4.51 2.40
CA SER A 411 24.61 -5.56 3.40
C SER A 411 23.54 -5.14 4.40
N LEU A 412 22.32 -5.68 4.23
CA LEU A 412 21.39 -5.80 5.33
C LEU A 412 21.89 -7.00 6.14
N ALA A 413 22.51 -6.74 7.29
CA ALA A 413 22.64 -7.80 8.29
C ALA A 413 21.23 -8.36 8.56
N PRO A 414 21.01 -9.68 8.47
CA PRO A 414 19.69 -10.26 8.68
C PRO A 414 19.28 -10.02 10.13
N ALA A 415 18.42 -9.04 10.38
CA ALA A 415 17.97 -8.72 11.74
C ALA A 415 17.04 -9.79 12.35
N HIS A 416 16.67 -10.83 11.60
CA HIS A 416 15.83 -11.94 12.09
C HIS A 416 16.29 -13.32 11.60
N ALA A 417 17.58 -13.62 11.67
CA ALA A 417 18.06 -15.01 11.69
C ALA A 417 17.79 -15.69 13.04
N THR A 418 16.61 -15.53 13.63
CA THR A 418 16.09 -16.53 14.57
C THR A 418 15.57 -17.68 13.72
N ALA A 419 16.45 -18.65 13.48
CA ALA A 419 16.22 -20.00 12.95
C ALA A 419 14.75 -20.31 12.57
N ILE A 420 14.33 -19.82 11.40
CA ILE A 420 13.21 -20.42 10.67
C ILE A 420 13.82 -21.64 9.97
N VAL A 421 13.67 -22.80 10.61
CA VAL A 421 14.09 -24.08 10.04
C VAL A 421 13.33 -24.31 8.74
N GLY A 422 14.03 -24.33 7.61
CA GLY A 422 13.47 -24.75 6.32
C GLY A 422 13.56 -23.75 5.16
N ILE A 423 14.14 -22.56 5.33
CA ILE A 423 14.43 -21.68 4.18
C ILE A 423 15.69 -22.21 3.48
N PRO A 424 15.64 -22.70 2.22
CA PRO A 424 16.86 -22.93 1.47
C PRO A 424 17.58 -21.59 1.31
N GLU A 425 18.89 -21.55 1.63
CA GLU A 425 19.75 -20.41 1.30
C GLU A 425 19.50 -20.01 -0.14
N ILE A 426 19.00 -18.79 -0.33
CA ILE A 426 18.75 -18.30 -1.68
C ILE A 426 20.09 -17.76 -2.19
N PRO A 427 20.70 -18.37 -3.22
CA PRO A 427 22.00 -17.93 -3.71
C PRO A 427 21.94 -16.47 -4.15
N ALA A 428 22.93 -15.68 -3.73
CA ALA A 428 23.11 -14.32 -4.20
C ALA A 428 23.22 -14.32 -5.73
N ALA A 429 22.47 -13.45 -6.40
CA ALA A 429 22.69 -13.21 -7.81
C ALA A 429 24.12 -12.65 -8.01
N PRO A 430 24.85 -13.06 -9.06
CA PRO A 430 26.15 -12.45 -9.36
C PRO A 430 26.00 -10.95 -9.54
N ASP A 431 27.02 -10.18 -9.13
CA ASP A 431 26.99 -8.73 -9.23
C ASP A 431 26.70 -8.30 -10.69
N PRO A 432 25.68 -7.46 -10.91
CA PRO A 432 25.34 -7.04 -12.26
C PRO A 432 26.47 -6.19 -12.84
N ILE A 433 26.85 -6.49 -14.09
CA ILE A 433 27.80 -5.68 -14.85
C ILE A 433 27.41 -4.19 -14.84
N SER A 434 28.36 -3.27 -14.62
CA SER A 434 28.08 -1.83 -14.60
C SER A 434 27.64 -1.30 -15.97
N GLY A 435 26.80 -0.26 -15.98
CA GLY A 435 26.36 0.38 -17.23
C GLY A 435 27.52 0.88 -18.09
N GLU A 436 28.55 1.47 -17.47
CA GLU A 436 29.77 1.94 -18.15
C GLU A 436 30.50 0.80 -18.86
N HIS A 437 30.59 -0.37 -18.23
CA HIS A 437 31.24 -1.53 -18.84
C HIS A 437 30.40 -2.10 -20.00
N VAL A 438 29.07 -2.04 -19.90
CA VAL A 438 28.19 -2.39 -21.04
C VAL A 438 28.43 -1.45 -22.22
N GLU A 439 28.48 -0.14 -21.97
CA GLU A 439 28.75 0.87 -23.01
C GLU A 439 30.14 0.67 -23.66
N GLU A 440 31.16 0.34 -22.87
CA GLU A 440 32.49 0.00 -23.36
C GLU A 440 32.47 -1.23 -24.29
N LEU A 441 31.82 -2.31 -23.87
CA LEU A 441 31.67 -3.52 -24.70
C LEU A 441 30.85 -3.26 -25.96
N MET A 442 29.86 -2.36 -25.90
CA MET A 442 29.11 -1.93 -27.07
C MET A 442 29.96 -1.15 -28.06
N ARG A 443 30.86 -0.28 -27.58
CA ARG A 443 31.85 0.39 -28.43
C ARG A 443 32.76 -0.62 -29.11
N GLN A 444 33.31 -1.58 -28.35
CA GLN A 444 34.16 -2.65 -28.90
C GLN A 444 33.43 -3.50 -29.94
N ARG A 445 32.16 -3.86 -29.70
CA ARG A 445 31.33 -4.56 -30.67
C ARG A 445 31.11 -3.73 -31.94
N THR A 446 30.87 -2.44 -31.80
CA THR A 446 30.67 -1.53 -32.94
C THR A 446 31.93 -1.44 -33.80
N GLU A 447 33.10 -1.34 -33.17
CA GLU A 447 34.39 -1.40 -33.86
C GLU A 447 34.65 -2.74 -34.54
N ALA A 448 34.34 -3.86 -33.88
CA ALA A 448 34.46 -5.20 -34.46
C ALA A 448 33.60 -5.32 -35.72
N ARG A 449 32.34 -4.86 -35.68
CA ARG A 449 31.46 -4.82 -36.86
C ARG A 449 32.01 -3.92 -37.96
N ALA A 450 32.57 -2.75 -37.63
CA ALA A 450 33.19 -1.85 -38.60
C ALA A 450 34.39 -2.50 -39.30
N ARG A 451 35.17 -3.31 -38.58
CA ARG A 451 36.29 -4.11 -39.11
C ARG A 451 35.85 -5.44 -39.74
N LYS A 452 34.54 -5.73 -39.82
CA LYS A 452 33.94 -7.00 -40.29
C LYS A 452 34.36 -8.24 -39.48
N ASP A 453 34.78 -8.05 -38.23
CA ASP A 453 35.04 -9.12 -37.28
C ASP A 453 33.74 -9.55 -36.62
N TRP A 454 32.99 -10.41 -37.32
CA TRP A 454 31.69 -10.90 -36.86
C TRP A 454 31.81 -11.85 -35.69
N GLN A 455 32.93 -12.57 -35.58
CA GLN A 455 33.16 -13.52 -34.49
C GLN A 455 33.30 -12.78 -33.16
N GLU A 456 34.09 -11.72 -33.12
CA GLU A 456 34.23 -10.91 -31.91
C GLU A 456 32.93 -10.16 -31.57
N ALA A 457 32.24 -9.64 -32.57
CA ALA A 457 30.96 -8.97 -32.37
C ALA A 457 29.88 -9.91 -31.79
N ASP A 458 29.88 -11.19 -32.18
CA ASP A 458 28.97 -12.21 -31.66
C ASP A 458 29.39 -12.69 -30.27
N ARG A 459 30.70 -12.88 -30.03
CA ARG A 459 31.24 -13.21 -28.69
C ARG A 459 30.81 -12.18 -27.64
N ILE A 460 30.92 -10.89 -27.95
CA ILE A 460 30.49 -9.81 -27.06
C ILE A 460 28.97 -9.86 -26.83
N ARG A 461 28.16 -10.10 -27.86
CA ARG A 461 26.69 -10.22 -27.74
C ARG A 461 26.29 -11.40 -26.84
N VAL A 462 26.88 -12.57 -27.05
CA VAL A 462 26.62 -13.77 -26.24
C VAL A 462 27.02 -13.55 -24.79
N TRP A 463 28.19 -12.94 -24.56
CA TRP A 463 28.65 -12.64 -23.21
C TRP A 463 27.73 -11.64 -22.51
N LEU A 464 27.33 -10.56 -23.17
CA LEU A 464 26.37 -9.58 -22.62
C LEU A 464 25.01 -10.24 -22.31
N ALA A 465 24.51 -11.11 -23.20
CA ALA A 465 23.29 -11.86 -22.95
C ALA A 465 23.41 -12.79 -21.71
N ALA A 466 24.56 -13.44 -21.52
CA ALA A 466 24.83 -14.24 -20.33
C ALA A 466 24.91 -13.41 -19.03
N GLN A 467 25.23 -12.12 -19.14
CA GLN A 467 25.16 -11.15 -18.03
C GLN A 467 23.77 -10.50 -17.88
N GLY A 468 22.75 -11.00 -18.59
CA GLY A 468 21.39 -10.46 -18.54
C GLY A 468 21.24 -9.12 -19.27
N VAL A 469 22.04 -8.84 -20.30
CA VAL A 469 21.93 -7.64 -21.14
C VAL A 469 21.43 -8.01 -22.53
N VAL A 470 20.35 -7.38 -22.96
CA VAL A 470 19.75 -7.55 -24.29
C VAL A 470 20.19 -6.42 -25.21
N LEU A 471 20.83 -6.77 -26.33
CA LEU A 471 21.21 -5.83 -27.38
C LEU A 471 20.11 -5.70 -28.44
N GLU A 472 19.82 -4.46 -28.83
CA GLU A 472 18.78 -4.08 -29.80
C GLU A 472 19.43 -3.30 -30.93
N ASP A 473 19.65 -3.96 -32.07
CA ASP A 473 20.24 -3.35 -33.27
C ASP A 473 19.16 -2.59 -34.05
N GLY A 474 19.38 -1.30 -34.35
CA GLY A 474 18.44 -0.48 -35.14
C GLY A 474 19.12 0.52 -36.09
N PRO A 475 18.34 1.27 -36.89
CA PRO A 475 18.86 2.22 -37.89
C PRO A 475 19.73 3.34 -37.30
N GLY A 476 19.52 3.68 -36.03
CA GLY A 476 20.29 4.69 -35.29
C GLY A 476 21.46 4.14 -34.46
N GLY A 477 21.83 2.87 -34.63
CA GLY A 477 22.88 2.20 -33.85
C GLY A 477 22.36 1.04 -32.99
N THR A 478 23.26 0.43 -32.20
CA THR A 478 22.88 -0.59 -31.21
C THR A 478 22.51 0.08 -29.90
N ARG A 479 21.40 -0.32 -29.29
CA ARG A 479 21.02 0.02 -27.91
C ARG A 479 21.02 -1.23 -27.03
N TRP A 480 20.87 -1.02 -25.73
CA TRP A 480 20.80 -2.11 -24.78
C TRP A 480 19.78 -1.85 -23.67
N ARG A 481 19.36 -2.93 -23.03
CA ARG A 481 18.56 -2.94 -21.79
C ARG A 481 18.92 -4.18 -20.97
N ARG A 482 18.56 -4.20 -19.69
CA ARG A 482 18.64 -5.42 -18.89
C ARG A 482 17.47 -6.37 -19.19
N GLY A 483 17.77 -7.66 -19.10
CA GLY A 483 16.91 -8.80 -19.41
C GLY A 483 15.80 -8.99 -18.41
#